data_AF-A0A7J4KXB7-F1
#
_entry.id   AF-A0A7J4KXB7-F1
#
_cell.length_a   1.000
_cell.length_b   1.000
_cell.length_c   1.000
_cell.angle_alpha   90.00
_cell.angle_beta   90.00
_cell.angle_gamma   90.00
#
_symmetry.space_group_name_H-M   'P 1'
#
loop_
_entity.id
_entity.type
_entity.pdbx_description
1 polymer ?
#
loop_
_entity_poly.entity_id
_entity_poly.type
_entity_poly.pdbx_seq_one_letter_code
_entity_poly.pdbx_strand_id
1 'polypeptide(L)'
;MLDEKKLKASESRVKQFINEGIIKPKGKPEHMDFFLKNADDSIDSAKALFELSINPEKHVSLGFTSFNGLLWVVNASYYSMFYMARALLENLGIKIKTDISIHAVTFDAVIYYFYLTGKLQKEFLEDFVEAKGDAAELLGKQKADELMEEYFFEKKKEAHSLMIWEHYWSNQRQKLLWKEHKNLGEN
;
A
#
# COMPACT_ATOMS: atom_id res chain seq x y z
N MET A 1 24.64 -3.91 4.47
CA MET A 1 24.36 -4.94 5.49
C MET A 1 24.74 -4.43 6.85
N LEU A 2 23.98 -4.77 7.91
CA LEU A 2 24.39 -4.48 9.28
C LEU A 2 25.70 -5.22 9.59
N ASP A 3 26.60 -4.55 10.30
CA ASP A 3 27.88 -5.13 10.75
C ASP A 3 27.63 -6.37 11.63
N GLU A 4 28.18 -7.52 11.23
CA GLU A 4 28.05 -8.78 11.96
C GLU A 4 28.46 -8.66 13.43
N LYS A 5 29.45 -7.81 13.75
CA LYS A 5 29.84 -7.55 15.13
C LYS A 5 28.72 -6.91 15.93
N LYS A 6 28.01 -5.95 15.33
CA LYS A 6 26.86 -5.27 15.97
C LYS A 6 25.70 -6.24 16.17
N LEU A 7 25.43 -7.10 15.19
CA LEU A 7 24.39 -8.12 15.27
C LEU A 7 24.66 -9.12 16.40
N LYS A 8 25.88 -9.65 16.51
CA LYS A 8 26.29 -10.54 17.62
C LYS A 8 26.21 -9.85 18.98
N ALA A 9 26.51 -8.55 19.03
CA ALA A 9 26.38 -7.77 20.26
C ALA A 9 24.90 -7.61 20.68
N SER A 10 24.00 -7.31 19.74
CA SER A 10 22.56 -7.26 20.00
C SER A 10 22.02 -8.62 20.47
N GLU A 11 22.41 -9.71 19.80
CA GLU A 11 22.03 -11.06 20.23
C GLU A 11 22.48 -11.37 21.66
N SER A 12 23.75 -11.07 21.98
CA SER A 12 24.31 -11.29 23.31
C SER A 12 23.56 -10.50 24.39
N ARG A 13 23.25 -9.22 24.12
CA ARG A 13 22.48 -8.37 25.04
C ARG A 13 21.06 -8.89 25.25
N VAL A 14 20.37 -9.32 24.21
CA VAL A 14 19.01 -9.89 24.36
C VAL A 14 19.02 -11.15 25.19
N LYS A 15 19.98 -12.06 24.97
CA LYS A 15 20.13 -13.27 25.81
C LYS A 15 20.38 -12.91 27.28
N GLN A 16 21.22 -11.91 27.54
CA GLN A 16 21.44 -11.39 28.88
C GLN A 16 20.14 -10.82 29.49
N PHE A 17 19.40 -9.98 28.77
CA PHE A 17 18.14 -9.39 29.23
C PHE A 17 17.06 -10.44 29.50
N ILE A 18 17.05 -11.55 28.75
CA ILE A 18 16.16 -12.69 29.02
C ILE A 18 16.56 -13.35 30.35
N ASN A 19 17.84 -13.61 30.57
CA ASN A 19 18.33 -14.22 31.81
C ASN A 19 18.07 -13.33 33.04
N GLU A 20 18.16 -12.02 32.87
CA GLU A 20 17.86 -11.01 33.91
C GLU A 20 16.34 -10.79 34.11
N GLY A 21 15.50 -11.39 33.25
CA GLY A 21 14.05 -11.24 33.29
C GLY A 21 13.51 -9.88 32.84
N ILE A 22 14.37 -9.04 32.26
CA ILE A 22 14.00 -7.77 31.61
C ILE A 22 13.17 -8.05 30.36
N ILE A 23 13.56 -9.03 29.55
CA ILE A 23 12.77 -9.53 28.44
C ILE A 23 12.11 -10.85 28.86
N LYS A 24 10.78 -10.92 28.75
CA LYS A 24 10.01 -12.14 29.04
C LYS A 24 9.32 -12.64 27.77
N PRO A 25 9.84 -13.68 27.11
CA PRO A 25 9.17 -14.31 25.98
C PRO A 25 7.97 -15.15 26.44
N LYS A 26 7.08 -15.50 25.48
CA LYS A 26 5.91 -16.37 25.69
C LYS A 26 4.86 -15.79 26.66
N GLY A 27 4.79 -14.47 26.79
CA GLY A 27 3.67 -13.79 27.43
C GLY A 27 2.42 -13.76 26.54
N LYS A 28 1.26 -13.39 27.12
CA LYS A 28 0.04 -13.15 26.35
C LYS A 28 0.10 -11.75 25.69
N PRO A 29 -0.40 -11.58 24.45
CA PRO A 29 -0.40 -10.30 23.73
C PRO A 29 -1.50 -9.34 24.24
N GLU A 30 -1.36 -8.87 25.49
CA GLU A 30 -2.41 -8.10 26.19
C GLU A 30 -2.39 -6.59 25.94
N HIS A 31 -1.28 -6.04 25.43
CA HIS A 31 -1.08 -4.59 25.31
C HIS A 31 -0.80 -4.15 23.87
N MET A 32 -1.06 -5.01 22.89
CA MET A 32 -0.83 -4.69 21.48
C MET A 32 -1.61 -3.44 21.06
N ASP A 33 -2.92 -3.40 21.34
CA ASP A 33 -3.78 -2.27 20.97
C ASP A 33 -3.36 -0.96 21.63
N PHE A 34 -2.88 -1.02 22.88
CA PHE A 34 -2.32 0.15 23.56
C PHE A 34 -1.12 0.72 22.78
N PHE A 35 -0.19 -0.14 22.34
CA PHE A 35 0.97 0.32 21.60
C PHE A 35 0.60 0.79 20.19
N LEU A 36 -0.31 0.11 19.49
CA LEU A 36 -0.80 0.54 18.19
C LEU A 36 -1.47 1.92 18.28
N LYS A 37 -2.37 2.12 19.24
CA LYS A 37 -3.01 3.41 19.44
C LYS A 37 -2.00 4.53 19.69
N ASN A 38 -1.00 4.30 20.55
CA ASN A 38 0.03 5.30 20.80
C ASN A 38 0.92 5.56 19.57
N ALA A 39 1.13 4.56 18.72
CA ALA A 39 1.84 4.76 17.47
C ALA A 39 1.07 5.66 16.51
N ASP A 40 -0.24 5.45 16.40
CA ASP A 40 -1.15 6.25 15.57
C ASP A 40 -1.24 7.69 16.09
N ASP A 41 -1.50 7.85 17.39
CA ASP A 41 -1.56 9.17 18.04
C ASP A 41 -0.23 9.95 17.85
N SER A 42 0.90 9.24 17.91
CA SER A 42 2.24 9.85 17.73
C SER A 42 2.50 10.29 16.29
N ILE A 43 2.12 9.49 15.29
CA ILE A 43 2.32 9.88 13.88
C ILE A 43 1.35 11.00 13.47
N ASP A 44 0.13 11.00 13.99
CA ASP A 44 -0.82 12.09 13.75
C ASP A 44 -0.38 13.39 14.42
N SER A 45 0.20 13.29 15.62
CA SER A 45 0.87 14.42 16.26
C SER A 45 2.03 14.96 15.41
N ALA A 46 2.86 14.08 14.83
CA ALA A 46 3.95 14.48 13.95
C ALA A 46 3.44 15.21 12.70
N LYS A 47 2.36 14.72 12.07
CA LYS A 47 1.71 15.38 10.93
C LYS A 47 1.19 16.76 11.32
N ALA A 48 0.48 16.88 12.45
CA ALA A 48 -0.04 18.16 12.92
C ALA A 48 1.07 19.18 13.20
N LEU A 49 2.16 18.75 13.85
CA LEU A 49 3.33 19.57 14.12
C LEU A 49 4.05 20.00 12.84
N PHE A 50 4.15 19.12 11.85
CA PHE A 50 4.78 19.41 10.57
C PHE A 50 3.98 20.47 9.81
N GLU A 51 2.67 20.23 9.68
CA GLU A 51 1.71 21.16 9.10
C GLU A 51 1.77 22.54 9.75
N LEU A 52 1.81 22.58 11.09
CA LEU A 52 1.96 23.83 11.83
C LEU A 52 3.33 24.46 11.58
N SER A 53 4.41 23.70 11.37
CA SER A 53 5.75 24.24 11.17
C SER A 53 5.94 24.90 9.80
N ILE A 54 5.26 24.41 8.77
CA ILE A 54 5.48 24.87 7.39
C ILE A 54 4.41 25.81 6.85
N ASN A 55 3.32 26.03 7.60
CA ASN A 55 2.19 26.85 7.17
C ASN A 55 2.09 28.17 7.95
N PRO A 56 2.48 29.32 7.35
CA PRO A 56 2.41 30.63 8.00
C PRO A 56 1.00 31.08 8.36
N GLU A 57 -0.03 30.68 7.61
CA GLU A 57 -1.42 31.05 7.92
C GLU A 57 -1.86 30.43 9.26
N LYS A 58 -1.45 29.19 9.52
CA LYS A 58 -1.69 28.52 10.79
C LYS A 58 -0.97 29.23 11.94
N HIS A 59 0.23 29.78 11.71
CA HIS A 59 0.94 30.58 12.72
C HIS A 59 0.10 31.77 13.15
N VAL A 60 -0.39 32.56 12.18
CA VAL A 60 -1.23 33.74 12.45
C VAL A 60 -2.50 33.35 13.20
N SER A 61 -3.19 32.29 12.77
CA SER A 61 -4.46 31.85 13.39
C SER A 61 -4.31 31.42 14.85
N LEU A 62 -3.13 30.91 15.23
CA LEU A 62 -2.83 30.43 16.58
C LEU A 62 -2.04 31.47 17.41
N GLY A 63 -1.76 32.64 16.86
CA GLY A 63 -1.02 33.70 17.55
C GLY A 63 0.49 33.45 17.67
N PHE A 64 1.06 32.57 16.86
CA PHE A 64 2.51 32.38 16.78
C PHE A 64 3.14 33.42 15.85
N THR A 65 4.19 34.10 16.31
CA THR A 65 5.00 35.02 15.48
C THR A 65 5.97 34.27 14.57
N SER A 66 6.47 33.13 15.06
CA SER A 66 7.25 32.15 14.31
C SER A 66 7.18 30.83 15.08
N PHE A 67 6.83 29.74 14.39
CA PHE A 67 6.84 28.41 14.97
C PHE A 67 7.68 27.47 14.10
N ASN A 68 8.67 26.82 14.71
CA ASN A 68 9.44 25.75 14.09
C ASN A 68 9.37 24.51 14.97
N GLY A 69 8.41 23.64 14.67
CA GLY A 69 8.20 22.38 15.37
C GLY A 69 8.93 21.20 14.74
N LEU A 70 9.83 21.39 13.76
CA LEU A 70 10.45 20.28 13.02
C LEU A 70 11.21 19.30 13.92
N LEU A 71 11.85 19.79 15.00
CA LEU A 71 12.46 18.92 16.01
C LEU A 71 11.42 18.01 16.67
N TRP A 72 10.24 18.54 16.98
CA TRP A 72 9.13 17.79 17.58
C TRP A 72 8.46 16.85 16.59
N VAL A 73 8.47 17.17 15.30
CA VAL A 73 8.05 16.23 14.23
C VAL A 73 8.94 15.00 14.24
N VAL A 74 10.26 15.18 14.32
CA VAL A 74 11.22 14.07 14.40
C VAL A 74 10.98 13.25 15.67
N ASN A 75 10.80 13.92 16.81
CA ASN A 75 10.55 13.24 18.09
C ASN A 75 9.25 12.42 18.05
N ALA A 76 8.14 13.01 17.62
CA ALA A 76 6.85 12.33 17.54
C ALA A 76 6.87 11.15 16.53
N SER A 77 7.49 11.34 15.37
CA SER A 77 7.70 10.26 14.39
C SER A 77 8.54 9.11 14.97
N TYR A 78 9.59 9.42 15.72
CA TYR A 78 10.41 8.41 16.40
C TYR A 78 9.60 7.60 17.43
N TYR A 79 8.78 8.26 18.24
CA TYR A 79 7.91 7.57 19.19
C TYR A 79 6.86 6.70 18.51
N SER A 80 6.32 7.14 17.37
CA SER A 80 5.46 6.28 16.55
C SER A 80 6.16 4.98 16.16
N MET A 81 7.38 5.07 15.61
CA MET A 81 8.19 3.89 15.26
C MET A 81 8.49 3.00 16.48
N PHE A 82 8.84 3.61 17.60
CA PHE A 82 9.11 2.89 18.85
C PHE A 82 7.86 2.12 19.32
N TYR A 83 6.69 2.74 19.32
CA TYR A 83 5.45 2.08 19.74
C TYR A 83 5.03 0.98 18.76
N MET A 84 5.21 1.15 17.45
CA MET A 84 5.01 0.07 16.48
C MET A 84 5.95 -1.12 16.75
N ALA A 85 7.23 -0.85 17.03
CA ALA A 85 8.18 -1.90 17.41
C ALA A 85 7.77 -2.64 18.69
N ARG A 86 7.26 -1.91 19.70
CA ARG A 86 6.69 -2.52 20.91
C ARG A 86 5.46 -3.37 20.59
N ALA A 87 4.54 -2.89 19.76
CA ALA A 87 3.36 -3.64 19.33
C ALA A 87 3.73 -4.96 18.63
N LEU A 88 4.73 -4.93 17.72
CA LEU A 88 5.26 -6.12 17.06
C LEU A 88 5.80 -7.16 18.04
N LEU A 89 6.59 -6.73 19.02
CA LEU A 89 7.12 -7.61 20.06
C LEU A 89 6.00 -8.17 20.95
N GLU A 90 5.04 -7.33 21.34
CA GLU A 90 3.88 -7.75 22.14
C GLU A 90 3.02 -8.78 21.43
N ASN A 91 2.81 -8.65 20.11
CA ASN A 91 2.07 -9.61 19.30
C ASN A 91 2.73 -11.01 19.32
N LEU A 92 4.06 -11.08 19.44
CA LEU A 92 4.80 -12.34 19.63
C LEU A 92 4.87 -12.81 21.08
N GLY A 93 4.20 -12.11 22.01
CA GLY A 93 4.26 -12.40 23.43
C GLY A 93 5.60 -12.04 24.08
N ILE A 94 6.36 -11.10 23.52
CA ILE A 94 7.66 -10.66 24.05
C ILE A 94 7.44 -9.39 24.88
N LYS A 95 7.46 -9.54 26.20
CA LYS A 95 7.32 -8.42 27.16
C LYS A 95 8.68 -7.81 27.48
N ILE A 96 8.76 -6.49 27.56
CA ILE A 96 9.92 -5.78 28.12
C ILE A 96 9.51 -5.13 29.44
N LYS A 97 10.23 -5.42 30.52
CA LYS A 97 9.94 -5.02 31.90
C LYS A 97 10.99 -4.07 32.46
N THR A 98 11.28 -2.99 31.73
CA THR A 98 12.16 -1.92 32.19
C THR A 98 11.72 -0.60 31.56
N ASP A 99 11.84 0.48 32.32
CA ASP A 99 11.75 1.84 31.77
C ASP A 99 13.15 2.38 31.43
N ILE A 100 14.19 1.86 32.09
CA ILE A 100 15.58 2.24 31.85
C ILE A 100 16.02 1.65 30.50
N SER A 101 16.54 2.51 29.62
CA SER A 101 17.06 2.16 28.30
C SER A 101 16.05 1.43 27.40
N ILE A 102 14.75 1.60 27.63
CA ILE A 102 13.68 0.88 26.94
C ILE A 102 13.79 0.93 25.42
N HIS A 103 14.21 2.07 24.85
CA HIS A 103 14.40 2.23 23.42
C HIS A 103 15.50 1.30 22.87
N ALA A 104 16.64 1.22 23.55
CA ALA A 104 17.75 0.36 23.14
C ALA A 104 17.39 -1.12 23.31
N VAL A 105 16.75 -1.49 24.42
CA VAL A 105 16.28 -2.85 24.66
C VAL A 105 15.26 -3.28 23.61
N THR A 106 14.33 -2.39 23.25
CA THR A 106 13.33 -2.63 22.20
C THR A 106 13.99 -2.83 20.84
N PHE A 107 14.95 -1.98 20.48
CA PHE A 107 15.68 -2.12 19.22
C PHE A 107 16.42 -3.45 19.14
N ASP A 108 17.18 -3.81 20.18
CA ASP A 108 17.91 -5.08 20.23
C ASP A 108 16.96 -6.29 20.15
N ALA A 109 15.81 -6.22 20.84
CA ALA A 109 14.79 -7.26 20.79
C ALA A 109 14.21 -7.42 19.36
N VAL A 110 13.93 -6.32 18.65
CA VAL A 110 13.47 -6.38 17.26
C VAL A 110 14.52 -7.05 16.37
N ILE A 111 15.79 -6.65 16.51
CA ILE A 111 16.89 -7.27 15.75
C ILE A 111 16.95 -8.77 16.03
N TYR A 112 16.92 -9.18 17.31
CA TYR A 112 17.01 -10.58 17.69
C TYR A 112 15.84 -11.42 17.19
N TYR A 113 14.60 -10.97 17.40
CA TYR A 113 13.41 -11.78 17.13
C TYR A 113 12.91 -11.72 15.69
N PHE A 114 13.18 -10.63 14.95
CA PHE A 114 12.69 -10.47 13.58
C PHE A 114 13.79 -10.52 12.52
N TYR A 115 14.92 -9.86 12.75
CA TYR A 115 15.99 -9.80 11.75
C TYR A 115 16.85 -11.09 11.77
N LEU A 116 17.39 -11.46 12.94
CA LEU A 116 18.29 -12.61 13.07
C LEU A 116 17.61 -13.97 12.86
N THR A 117 16.30 -14.05 13.11
CA THR A 117 15.49 -15.25 12.84
C THR A 117 15.13 -15.41 11.36
N GLY A 118 15.41 -14.40 10.53
CA GLY A 118 14.98 -14.35 9.14
C GLY A 118 13.48 -14.09 8.96
N LYS A 119 12.72 -13.87 10.05
CA LYS A 119 11.27 -13.64 9.98
C LYS A 119 10.95 -12.41 9.11
N LEU A 120 11.65 -11.30 9.32
CA LEU A 120 11.44 -10.08 8.53
C LEU A 120 11.71 -10.31 7.03
N GLN A 121 12.77 -11.03 6.70
CA GLN A 121 13.11 -11.35 5.31
C GLN A 121 12.04 -12.22 4.66
N LYS A 122 11.50 -13.19 5.42
CA LYS A 122 10.45 -14.08 4.94
C LYS A 122 9.17 -13.29 4.62
N GLU A 123 8.70 -12.45 5.54
CA GLU A 123 7.48 -11.64 5.34
C GLU A 123 7.64 -10.75 4.09
N PHE A 124 8.76 -10.04 3.93
CA PHE A 124 8.98 -9.22 2.72
C PHE A 124 9.01 -10.02 1.41
N LEU A 125 9.50 -11.26 1.45
CA LEU A 125 9.48 -12.11 0.28
C LEU A 125 8.05 -12.57 -0.05
N GLU A 126 7.25 -12.88 0.97
CA GLU A 126 5.85 -13.26 0.83
C GLU A 126 5.03 -12.08 0.27
N ASP A 127 5.16 -10.88 0.84
CA ASP A 127 4.54 -9.65 0.33
C ASP A 127 4.90 -9.38 -1.14
N PHE A 128 6.17 -9.58 -1.50
CA PHE A 128 6.63 -9.39 -2.88
C PHE A 128 6.00 -10.42 -3.84
N VAL A 129 5.90 -11.67 -3.41
CA VAL A 129 5.27 -12.73 -4.22
C VAL A 129 3.78 -12.48 -4.40
N GLU A 130 3.09 -12.04 -3.34
CA GLU A 130 1.68 -11.65 -3.39
C GLU A 130 1.46 -10.47 -4.34
N ALA A 131 2.21 -9.37 -4.17
CA ALA A 131 2.11 -8.20 -5.02
C ALA A 131 2.38 -8.51 -6.51
N LYS A 132 3.29 -9.47 -6.78
CA LYS A 132 3.55 -9.95 -8.15
C LYS A 132 2.34 -10.71 -8.71
N GLY A 133 1.69 -11.52 -7.89
CA GLY A 133 0.45 -12.23 -8.25
C GLY A 133 -0.67 -11.24 -8.61
N ASP A 134 -0.91 -10.26 -7.75
CA ASP A 134 -1.93 -9.23 -7.95
C ASP A 134 -1.67 -8.42 -9.22
N ALA A 135 -0.41 -8.03 -9.46
CA ALA A 135 -0.03 -7.32 -10.69
C ALA A 135 -0.29 -8.16 -11.95
N ALA A 136 -0.02 -9.47 -11.91
CA ALA A 136 -0.29 -10.36 -13.04
C ALA A 136 -1.79 -10.51 -13.30
N GLU A 137 -2.61 -10.60 -12.25
CA GLU A 137 -4.07 -10.65 -12.38
C GLU A 137 -4.64 -9.35 -12.98
N LEU A 138 -4.17 -8.19 -12.50
CA LEU A 138 -4.55 -6.87 -13.02
C LEU A 138 -4.22 -6.74 -14.51
N LEU A 139 -3.00 -7.13 -14.92
CA LEU A 139 -2.60 -7.10 -16.33
C LEU A 139 -3.44 -8.06 -17.18
N GLY A 140 -3.79 -9.24 -16.64
CA GLY A 140 -4.69 -10.19 -17.30
C GLY A 140 -6.09 -9.61 -17.54
N LYS A 141 -6.65 -8.93 -16.54
CA LYS A 141 -7.94 -8.23 -16.64
C LYS A 141 -7.90 -7.10 -17.67
N GLN A 142 -6.89 -6.23 -17.60
CA GLN A 142 -6.72 -5.14 -18.57
C GLN A 142 -6.64 -5.67 -20.00
N LYS A 143 -5.87 -6.73 -20.24
CA LYS A 143 -5.77 -7.33 -21.58
C LYS A 143 -7.08 -7.95 -22.05
N ALA A 144 -7.86 -8.55 -21.14
CA ALA A 144 -9.18 -9.06 -21.48
C ALA A 144 -10.16 -7.92 -21.83
N ASP A 145 -10.11 -6.81 -21.08
CA ASP A 145 -10.92 -5.61 -21.35
C ASP A 145 -10.57 -5.02 -22.73
N GLU A 146 -9.29 -4.88 -23.06
CA GLU A 146 -8.81 -4.43 -24.37
C GLU A 146 -9.36 -5.32 -25.51
N LEU A 147 -9.28 -6.64 -25.38
CA LEU A 147 -9.80 -7.58 -26.37
C LEU A 147 -11.33 -7.48 -26.52
N MET A 148 -12.05 -7.26 -25.42
CA MET A 148 -13.50 -7.06 -25.46
C MET A 148 -13.86 -5.75 -26.15
N GLU A 149 -13.14 -4.66 -25.88
CA GLU A 149 -13.31 -3.38 -26.55
C GLU A 149 -13.05 -3.48 -28.06
N GLU A 150 -11.97 -4.16 -28.47
CA GLU A 150 -11.67 -4.45 -29.86
C GLU A 150 -12.80 -5.25 -30.53
N TYR A 151 -13.28 -6.33 -29.88
CA TYR A 151 -14.39 -7.13 -30.38
C TYR A 151 -15.68 -6.30 -30.57
N PHE A 152 -16.05 -5.46 -29.59
CA PHE A 152 -17.23 -4.61 -29.71
C PHE A 152 -17.07 -3.54 -30.80
N PHE A 153 -15.86 -3.01 -30.97
CA PHE A 153 -15.55 -2.07 -32.02
C PHE A 153 -15.67 -2.68 -33.42
N GLU A 154 -15.15 -3.90 -33.62
CA GLU A 154 -15.30 -4.65 -34.87
C GLU A 154 -16.75 -4.99 -35.17
N LYS A 155 -17.49 -5.51 -34.18
CA LYS A 155 -18.92 -5.83 -34.33
C LYS A 155 -19.75 -4.61 -34.75
N LYS A 156 -19.41 -3.42 -34.22
CA LYS A 156 -20.05 -2.16 -34.61
C LYS A 156 -19.75 -1.77 -36.05
N LYS A 157 -18.52 -1.99 -36.53
CA LYS A 157 -18.14 -1.76 -37.94
C LYS A 157 -18.88 -2.71 -38.89
N GLU A 158 -19.00 -3.99 -38.52
CA GLU A 158 -19.74 -4.97 -39.32
C GLU A 158 -21.21 -4.58 -39.47
N ALA A 159 -21.87 -4.23 -38.37
CA ALA A 159 -23.26 -3.78 -38.38
C ALA A 159 -23.45 -2.52 -39.26
N HIS A 160 -22.54 -1.56 -39.17
CA HIS A 160 -22.57 -0.37 -40.00
C HIS A 160 -22.35 -0.70 -41.49
N SER A 161 -21.44 -1.62 -41.79
CA SER A 161 -21.17 -2.06 -43.16
C SER A 161 -22.38 -2.77 -43.76
N LEU A 162 -23.03 -3.66 -43.00
CA LEU A 162 -24.27 -4.33 -43.40
C LEU A 162 -25.39 -3.32 -43.72
N MET A 163 -25.57 -2.29 -42.88
CA MET A 163 -26.55 -1.23 -43.16
C MET A 163 -26.26 -0.48 -44.48
N ILE A 164 -24.99 -0.16 -44.76
CA ILE A 164 -24.61 0.47 -46.03
C ILE A 164 -24.94 -0.44 -47.22
N TRP A 165 -24.61 -1.73 -47.10
CA TRP A 165 -24.91 -2.72 -48.14
C TRP A 165 -26.42 -2.87 -48.37
N GLU A 166 -27.22 -2.96 -47.32
CA GLU A 166 -28.68 -3.02 -47.42
C GLU A 166 -29.26 -1.78 -48.09
N HIS A 167 -28.79 -0.59 -47.71
CA HIS A 167 -29.19 0.66 -48.34
C HIS A 167 -28.81 0.72 -49.82
N TYR A 168 -27.59 0.32 -50.17
CA TYR A 168 -27.12 0.25 -51.56
C TYR A 168 -27.96 -0.73 -52.40
N TRP A 169 -28.18 -1.95 -51.91
CA TRP A 169 -28.97 -2.97 -52.61
C TRP A 169 -30.45 -2.58 -52.73
N SER A 170 -31.01 -1.89 -51.74
CA SER A 170 -32.36 -1.31 -51.83
C SER A 170 -32.45 -0.29 -52.96
N ASN A 171 -31.49 0.65 -53.04
CA ASN A 171 -31.44 1.65 -54.10
C ASN A 171 -31.24 1.03 -55.49
N GLN A 172 -30.40 -0.01 -55.63
CA GLN A 172 -30.22 -0.71 -56.91
C GLN A 172 -31.50 -1.44 -57.34
N ARG A 173 -32.21 -2.09 -56.41
CA ARG A 173 -33.51 -2.73 -56.69
C ARG A 173 -34.55 -1.72 -57.18
N GLN A 174 -34.65 -0.56 -56.55
CA GLN A 174 -35.57 0.49 -57.00
C GLN A 174 -35.23 1.00 -58.41
N LYS A 175 -33.94 1.17 -58.72
CA LYS A 175 -33.49 1.58 -60.07
C LYS A 175 -33.79 0.53 -61.14
N LEU A 176 -33.64 -0.76 -60.82
CA LEU A 176 -34.00 -1.86 -61.72
C LEU A 176 -35.51 -1.89 -61.99
N LEU A 177 -36.33 -1.84 -60.94
CA LEU A 177 -37.79 -1.77 -61.07
C LEU A 177 -38.23 -0.58 -61.93
N TRP A 178 -37.61 0.59 -61.76
CA TRP A 178 -37.90 1.76 -62.56
C TRP A 178 -37.52 1.60 -64.05
N LYS A 179 -36.40 0.92 -64.35
CA LYS A 179 -36.01 0.60 -65.73
C LYS A 179 -36.95 -0.43 -66.38
N GLU A 180 -37.38 -1.44 -65.64
CA GLU A 180 -38.38 -2.42 -66.13
C GLU A 180 -39.72 -1.75 -66.45
N HIS A 181 -40.19 -0.85 -65.59
CA HIS A 181 -41.41 -0.07 -65.85
C HIS A 181 -41.30 0.85 -67.08
N LYS A 182 -40.11 1.41 -67.36
CA LYS A 182 -39.89 2.20 -68.57
C LYS A 182 -39.88 1.36 -69.85
N ASN A 183 -39.24 0.19 -69.82
CA ASN A 183 -39.17 -0.70 -70.99
C ASN A 183 -40.54 -1.35 -71.33
N LEU A 184 -41.45 -1.50 -70.36
CA LEU A 184 -42.82 -1.97 -70.59
C LEU A 184 -43.75 -0.90 -71.19
N GLY A 185 -43.31 0.35 -71.28
CA GLY A 185 -44.05 1.46 -71.89
C GLY A 185 -43.68 1.77 -73.34
N GLU A 186 -42.74 1.02 -73.93
CA GLU A 186 -42.24 1.24 -75.30
C GLU A 186 -42.55 0.08 -76.29
N ASN A 187 -43.45 -0.85 -75.95
CA ASN A 187 -44.00 -1.86 -76.88
C ASN A 187 -45.48 -1.63 -77.17
#